data_AF-A0A8T3BAC8-F1
#
_entry.id   AF-A0A8T3BAC8-F1
#
_cell.length_a   1.000
_cell.length_b   1.000
_cell.length_c   1.000
_cell.angle_alpha   90.00
_cell.angle_beta   90.00
_cell.angle_gamma   90.00
#
_symmetry.space_group_name_H-M   'P 1'
#
loop_
_entity.id
_entity.type
_entity.pdbx_description
1 polymer ?
#
loop_
_entity_poly.entity_id
_entity_poly.type
_entity_poly.pdbx_seq_one_letter_code
_entity_poly.pdbx_strand_id
1 'polypeptide(L)'
;MEDPQRCPAERDLPTVSTSTGNSGSGSNVDRVLFKNLVEMVPLVESLMDKRASSSFARRASIVHTRAPQLKRASDYKNKKVAQTDSIKKTRNAEESVQNDLNELLFLRDQVAELQKKLIEKEEALKSAESLTNQVNETYASVGDLRRQVVEKDALIKSTNAQLYNAKIKLADKQAALEKIEWEAKMSKKKVEELEGDAKSNDRQITAMMTLFEAIANKDSYPYLDDVSFEPPPPLDDIGEIDTVKMEEAREAYLSAVAAAKEDPSDESLAFAAEARLRLQSFIL
;
A
#
# COMPACT_ATOMS: atom_id res chain seq x y z
N MET A 1 20.26 57.02 36.63
CA MET A 1 20.71 56.07 37.66
C MET A 1 19.79 54.86 37.56
N GLU A 2 20.39 53.73 37.15
CA GLU A 2 19.99 52.32 37.34
C GLU A 2 18.67 51.74 36.75
N ASP A 3 18.91 50.81 35.83
CA ASP A 3 18.21 49.62 35.28
C ASP A 3 17.63 48.61 36.34
N PRO A 4 17.12 47.39 36.00
CA PRO A 4 16.30 46.87 34.87
C PRO A 4 15.22 45.79 35.28
N GLN A 5 14.61 45.12 34.29
CA GLN A 5 13.86 43.82 34.27
C GLN A 5 12.32 43.79 34.42
N ARG A 6 11.62 43.49 33.30
CA ARG A 6 10.84 42.23 33.04
C ARG A 6 10.04 42.31 31.72
N CYS A 7 10.17 41.31 30.85
CA CYS A 7 9.19 41.03 29.77
C CYS A 7 7.94 40.31 30.36
N PRO A 8 6.75 40.31 29.70
CA PRO A 8 6.47 39.32 28.65
C PRO A 8 5.40 39.66 27.55
N ALA A 9 5.40 38.82 26.51
CA ALA A 9 4.29 38.28 25.69
C ALA A 9 3.58 39.13 24.60
N GLU A 10 3.97 38.87 23.35
CA GLU A 10 3.20 39.06 22.11
C GLU A 10 2.06 38.04 22.00
N ARG A 11 0.88 38.53 21.63
CA ARG A 11 -0.25 37.78 21.05
C ARG A 11 -0.25 38.07 19.56
N ASP A 12 -0.28 37.05 18.70
CA ASP A 12 -0.87 37.18 17.36
C ASP A 12 -1.46 35.84 16.87
N LEU A 13 -2.68 35.94 16.34
CA LEU A 13 -3.51 34.90 15.74
C LEU A 13 -3.10 34.63 14.28
N PRO A 14 -3.34 33.43 13.71
CA PRO A 14 -3.34 33.25 12.27
C PRO A 14 -4.74 33.01 11.67
N THR A 15 -4.92 33.69 10.55
CA THR A 15 -6.04 33.77 9.61
C THR A 15 -6.35 32.45 8.90
N VAL A 16 -7.64 32.13 8.77
CA VAL A 16 -8.19 31.05 7.94
C VAL A 16 -8.01 31.39 6.45
N SER A 17 -7.44 30.47 5.67
CA SER A 17 -7.45 30.52 4.21
C SER A 17 -8.14 29.29 3.65
N THR A 18 -9.32 29.52 3.08
CA THR A 18 -10.08 28.59 2.24
C THR A 18 -9.42 28.53 0.87
N SER A 19 -9.11 27.34 0.35
CA SER A 19 -8.79 27.16 -1.08
C SER A 19 -9.64 26.04 -1.67
N THR A 20 -10.63 26.48 -2.44
CA THR A 20 -11.43 25.71 -3.39
C THR A 20 -10.52 25.18 -4.49
N GLY A 21 -10.69 23.90 -4.84
CA GLY A 21 -9.92 23.23 -5.88
C GLY A 21 -10.21 23.77 -7.29
N ASN A 22 -9.21 23.66 -8.15
CA ASN A 22 -9.42 23.52 -9.58
C ASN A 22 -8.32 22.64 -10.21
N SER A 23 -8.78 21.83 -11.15
CA SER A 23 -8.12 20.72 -11.83
C SER A 23 -6.79 21.04 -12.50
N GLY A 24 -5.83 20.11 -12.37
CA GLY A 24 -4.59 20.06 -13.13
C GLY A 24 -4.02 18.65 -13.12
N SER A 25 -4.49 17.81 -14.04
CA SER A 25 -3.89 16.52 -14.37
C SER A 25 -2.46 16.76 -14.88
N GLY A 26 -1.45 16.34 -14.10
CA GLY A 26 -0.06 16.59 -14.44
C GLY A 26 0.89 16.03 -13.39
N SER A 27 1.25 14.75 -13.55
CA SER A 27 2.46 14.12 -13.01
C SER A 27 2.84 14.53 -11.58
N ASN A 28 2.11 14.04 -10.58
CA ASN A 28 2.60 14.05 -9.20
C ASN A 28 3.67 12.93 -9.05
N VAL A 29 4.75 13.03 -9.81
CA VAL A 29 5.93 12.19 -9.61
C VAL A 29 6.59 12.72 -8.34
N ASP A 30 6.65 11.87 -7.32
CA ASP A 30 7.33 12.18 -6.07
C ASP A 30 8.72 12.75 -6.38
N ARG A 31 8.98 13.99 -5.94
CA ARG A 31 10.26 14.68 -6.19
C ARG A 31 11.43 13.87 -5.67
N VAL A 32 11.22 13.09 -4.61
CA VAL A 32 12.22 12.17 -4.06
C VAL A 32 12.48 11.01 -5.02
N LEU A 33 11.43 10.43 -5.60
CA LEU A 33 11.56 9.36 -6.60
C LEU A 33 12.28 9.87 -7.86
N PHE A 34 11.94 11.07 -8.33
CA PHE A 34 12.62 11.70 -9.46
C PHE A 34 14.11 11.93 -9.17
N LYS A 35 14.43 12.46 -7.98
CA LYS A 35 15.81 12.68 -7.55
C LYS A 35 16.60 11.37 -7.49
N ASN A 36 16.04 10.34 -6.86
CA ASN A 36 16.69 9.02 -6.77
C ASN A 36 16.92 8.41 -8.16
N LEU A 37 15.95 8.55 -9.08
CA LEU A 37 16.08 8.04 -10.44
C LEU A 37 17.19 8.77 -11.20
N VAL A 38 17.26 10.10 -11.06
CA VAL A 38 18.30 10.94 -11.68
C VAL A 38 19.69 10.62 -11.11
N GLU A 39 19.82 10.43 -9.80
CA GLU A 39 21.10 10.08 -9.15
C GLU A 39 21.64 8.70 -9.57
N MET A 40 20.77 7.78 -9.97
CA MET A 40 21.17 6.45 -10.46
C MET A 40 21.67 6.44 -11.91
N VAL A 41 21.33 7.45 -12.74
CA VAL A 41 21.67 7.47 -14.17
C VAL A 41 23.19 7.37 -14.42
N PRO A 42 24.06 8.17 -13.77
CA PRO A 42 25.52 8.07 -13.98
C PRO A 42 26.10 6.72 -13.54
N LEU A 43 25.49 6.07 -12.55
CA LEU A 43 25.92 4.76 -12.05
C LEU A 43 25.57 3.66 -13.04
N VAL A 44 24.36 3.73 -13.61
CA VAL A 44 23.90 2.80 -14.65
C VAL A 44 24.72 2.98 -15.93
N GLU A 45 25.00 4.23 -16.32
CA GLU A 45 25.85 4.55 -17.48
C GLU A 45 27.27 3.99 -17.30
N SER A 46 27.90 4.21 -16.13
CA SER A 46 29.20 3.61 -15.80
C SER A 46 29.17 2.07 -15.82
N LEU A 47 28.06 1.45 -15.42
CA LEU A 47 27.90 -0.01 -15.47
C LEU A 47 27.76 -0.51 -16.91
N MET A 48 27.03 0.22 -17.76
CA MET A 48 26.86 -0.10 -19.18
C MET A 48 28.18 0.03 -19.96
N ASP A 49 28.96 1.07 -19.68
CA ASP A 49 30.30 1.27 -20.29
C ASP A 49 31.29 0.17 -19.89
N LYS A 50 31.22 -0.28 -18.63
CA LYS A 50 31.97 -1.45 -18.13
C LYS A 50 31.49 -2.76 -18.75
N ARG A 51 30.23 -2.85 -19.19
CA ARG A 51 29.67 -4.06 -19.81
C ARG A 51 30.10 -4.21 -21.28
N ALA A 52 30.26 -3.10 -22.00
CA ALA A 52 30.84 -3.12 -23.35
C ALA A 52 32.33 -3.54 -23.36
N SER A 53 33.03 -3.33 -22.23
CA SER A 53 34.39 -3.83 -21.98
C SER A 53 34.43 -5.11 -21.13
N SER A 54 33.27 -5.68 -20.77
CA SER A 54 33.18 -6.90 -19.96
C SER A 54 33.38 -8.12 -20.83
N SER A 55 34.64 -8.48 -21.04
CA SER A 55 35.03 -9.79 -21.54
C SER A 55 34.85 -10.87 -20.46
N PHE A 56 33.67 -10.97 -19.85
CA PHE A 56 33.32 -12.07 -18.95
C PHE A 56 32.95 -13.31 -19.78
N ALA A 57 33.93 -13.83 -20.52
CA ALA A 57 33.93 -15.22 -20.87
C ALA A 57 34.15 -15.99 -19.56
N ARG A 58 33.21 -16.87 -19.20
CA ARG A 58 33.41 -17.88 -18.15
C ARG A 58 34.57 -18.79 -18.57
N ARG A 59 35.81 -18.34 -18.37
CA ARG A 59 36.99 -19.19 -18.45
C ARG A 59 36.96 -20.06 -17.20
N ALA A 60 36.29 -21.20 -17.30
CA ALA A 60 36.66 -22.34 -16.47
C ALA A 60 38.11 -22.68 -16.87
N SER A 61 39.09 -22.06 -16.19
CA SER A 61 40.48 -22.41 -16.37
C SER A 61 40.72 -23.72 -15.64
N ILE A 62 40.49 -24.83 -16.34
CA ILE A 62 41.12 -26.09 -15.99
C ILE A 62 42.63 -25.88 -16.20
N VAL A 63 43.35 -25.66 -15.11
CA VAL A 63 44.81 -25.67 -15.11
C VAL A 63 45.20 -27.15 -15.06
N HIS A 64 45.55 -27.71 -16.22
CA HIS A 64 46.27 -28.98 -16.26
C HIS A 64 47.69 -28.74 -15.72
N THR A 65 47.90 -29.02 -14.45
CA THR A 65 49.26 -29.18 -13.93
C THR A 65 49.81 -30.50 -14.46
N ARG A 66 50.87 -30.42 -15.27
CA ARG A 66 51.62 -31.60 -15.71
C ARG A 66 52.21 -32.26 -14.47
N ALA A 67 51.81 -33.50 -14.17
CA ALA A 67 52.31 -34.27 -13.05
C ALA A 67 53.85 -34.30 -13.04
N PRO A 68 54.50 -34.20 -11.86
CA PRO A 68 55.96 -34.19 -11.74
C PRO A 68 56.49 -35.54 -12.21
N GLN A 69 57.22 -35.52 -13.33
CA GLN A 69 57.95 -36.68 -13.82
C GLN A 69 59.12 -36.91 -12.86
N LEU A 70 59.01 -37.96 -12.06
CA LEU A 70 60.08 -38.51 -11.25
C LEU A 70 61.22 -38.93 -12.20
N LYS A 71 62.24 -38.08 -12.37
CA LYS A 71 63.45 -38.49 -13.11
C LYS A 71 64.16 -39.55 -12.26
N ARG A 72 63.97 -40.81 -12.63
CA ARG A 72 64.79 -41.91 -12.12
C ARG A 72 66.24 -41.65 -12.49
N ALA A 73 67.10 -41.72 -11.47
CA ALA A 73 68.51 -41.97 -11.64
C ALA A 73 68.70 -43.38 -12.21
N SER A 74 69.16 -43.49 -13.45
CA SER A 74 69.86 -44.66 -13.96
C SER A 74 70.35 -44.37 -15.38
N ASP A 75 71.64 -44.11 -15.54
CA ASP A 75 72.42 -44.52 -16.71
C ASP A 75 73.92 -44.43 -16.38
N TYR A 76 74.40 -45.44 -15.65
CA TYR A 76 75.80 -45.84 -15.74
C TYR A 76 75.90 -46.85 -16.88
N LYS A 77 76.38 -46.41 -18.05
CA LYS A 77 76.88 -47.33 -19.08
C LYS A 77 78.30 -46.96 -19.46
N ASN A 78 79.20 -47.78 -18.95
CA ASN A 78 80.59 -47.94 -19.36
C ASN A 78 80.71 -48.00 -20.89
N LYS A 79 81.61 -47.20 -21.45
CA LYS A 79 82.20 -47.46 -22.76
C LYS A 79 83.71 -47.23 -22.68
N LYS A 80 84.46 -48.33 -22.60
CA LYS A 80 85.91 -48.38 -22.82
C LYS A 80 86.20 -48.06 -24.27
N VAL A 81 87.11 -47.10 -24.52
CA VAL A 81 88.03 -47.11 -25.66
C VAL A 81 89.37 -46.54 -25.15
N ALA A 82 90.41 -47.36 -25.17
CA ALA A 82 91.82 -46.95 -25.07
C ALA A 82 92.24 -46.35 -26.42
N GLN A 83 93.21 -45.46 -26.64
CA GLN A 83 94.40 -44.99 -25.94
C GLN A 83 94.94 -43.84 -26.81
N THR A 84 95.65 -42.83 -26.26
CA THR A 84 96.96 -42.34 -26.76
C THR A 84 97.40 -41.13 -25.95
N ASP A 85 98.50 -41.31 -25.21
CA ASP A 85 99.24 -40.26 -24.52
C ASP A 85 100.02 -39.39 -25.51
N SER A 86 100.02 -38.08 -25.29
CA SER A 86 101.14 -37.21 -25.67
C SER A 86 101.11 -35.87 -24.91
N ILE A 87 101.78 -35.87 -23.75
CA ILE A 87 102.76 -34.88 -23.28
C ILE A 87 102.50 -33.42 -23.71
N LYS A 88 101.91 -32.63 -22.79
CA LYS A 88 102.15 -31.19 -22.53
C LYS A 88 101.38 -30.76 -21.26
N LYS A 89 101.76 -31.34 -20.12
CA LYS A 89 101.09 -31.16 -18.82
C LYS A 89 101.86 -30.15 -17.96
N THR A 90 101.65 -28.85 -18.21
CA THR A 90 101.95 -27.77 -17.24
C THR A 90 101.15 -26.48 -17.45
N ARG A 91 100.28 -26.35 -18.47
CA ARG A 91 99.38 -25.16 -18.63
C ARG A 91 97.89 -25.42 -18.39
N ASN A 92 97.42 -26.67 -18.51
CA ASN A 92 95.97 -26.97 -18.50
C ASN A 92 95.39 -27.24 -17.09
N ALA A 93 96.25 -27.50 -16.10
CA ALA A 93 95.81 -27.78 -14.73
C ALA A 93 95.47 -26.49 -13.96
N GLU A 94 96.25 -25.42 -14.18
CA GLU A 94 96.02 -24.10 -13.59
C GLU A 94 94.76 -23.44 -14.18
N GLU A 95 94.51 -23.60 -15.48
CA GLU A 95 93.29 -23.11 -16.15
C GLU A 95 92.03 -23.90 -15.72
N SER A 96 92.14 -25.22 -15.49
CA SER A 96 91.05 -26.04 -14.93
C SER A 96 90.65 -25.59 -13.53
N VAL A 97 91.62 -25.41 -12.64
CA VAL A 97 91.35 -24.99 -11.25
C VAL A 97 90.78 -23.56 -11.22
N GLN A 98 91.27 -22.67 -12.10
CA GLN A 98 90.73 -21.32 -12.21
C GLN A 98 89.29 -21.31 -12.73
N ASN A 99 88.96 -22.19 -13.68
CA ASN A 99 87.59 -22.37 -14.16
C ASN A 99 86.66 -22.91 -13.08
N ASP A 100 87.11 -23.90 -12.29
CA ASP A 100 86.35 -24.45 -11.17
C ASP A 100 86.08 -23.38 -10.09
N LEU A 101 87.06 -22.51 -9.83
CA LEU A 101 86.93 -21.42 -8.86
C LEU A 101 85.94 -20.35 -9.33
N ASN A 102 85.99 -20.00 -10.62
CA ASN A 102 85.05 -19.08 -11.25
C ASN A 102 83.62 -19.67 -11.27
N GLU A 103 83.49 -20.96 -11.53
CA GLU A 103 82.21 -21.68 -11.47
C GLU A 103 81.64 -21.69 -10.06
N LEU A 104 82.46 -21.98 -9.04
CA LEU A 104 82.05 -21.92 -7.64
C LEU A 104 81.60 -20.52 -7.22
N LEU A 105 82.27 -19.47 -7.70
CA LEU A 105 81.87 -18.09 -7.47
C LEU A 105 80.52 -17.77 -8.10
N PHE A 106 80.32 -18.18 -9.37
CA PHE A 106 79.04 -18.01 -10.07
C PHE A 106 77.89 -18.77 -9.39
N LEU A 107 78.13 -20.01 -8.95
CA LEU A 107 77.16 -20.81 -8.22
C LEU A 107 76.82 -20.18 -6.87
N ARG A 108 77.81 -19.62 -6.17
CA ARG A 108 77.58 -18.89 -4.91
C ARG A 108 76.68 -17.69 -5.12
N ASP A 109 76.94 -16.88 -6.15
CA ASP A 109 76.12 -15.71 -6.46
C ASP A 109 74.70 -16.13 -6.87
N GLN A 110 74.54 -17.22 -7.63
CA GLN A 110 73.22 -17.77 -7.96
C GLN A 110 72.47 -18.26 -6.71
N VAL A 111 73.15 -18.92 -5.76
CA VAL A 111 72.54 -19.34 -4.49
C VAL A 111 72.08 -18.13 -3.68
N ALA A 112 72.89 -17.07 -3.61
CA ALA A 112 72.52 -15.83 -2.92
C ALA A 112 71.30 -15.14 -3.56
N GLU A 113 71.27 -15.08 -4.90
CA GLU A 113 70.12 -14.57 -5.67
C GLU A 113 68.85 -15.40 -5.42
N LEU A 114 68.95 -16.73 -5.40
CA LEU A 114 67.81 -17.61 -5.11
C LEU A 114 67.31 -17.48 -3.67
N GLN A 115 68.21 -17.35 -2.71
CA GLN A 115 67.87 -17.11 -1.31
C GLN A 115 67.13 -15.78 -1.14
N LYS A 116 67.60 -14.71 -1.80
CA LYS A 116 66.91 -13.42 -1.80
C LYS A 116 65.49 -13.54 -2.37
N LYS A 117 65.33 -14.21 -3.51
CA LYS A 117 64.01 -14.44 -4.13
C LYS A 117 63.10 -15.28 -3.26
N LEU A 118 63.63 -16.25 -2.52
CA LEU A 118 62.85 -17.06 -1.59
C LEU A 118 62.27 -16.18 -0.48
N ILE A 119 63.07 -15.30 0.13
CA ILE A 119 62.62 -14.38 1.18
C ILE A 119 61.53 -13.44 0.66
N GLU A 120 61.73 -12.82 -0.51
CA GLU A 120 60.71 -11.96 -1.13
C GLU A 120 59.40 -12.71 -1.38
N LYS A 121 59.46 -14.00 -1.75
CA LYS A 121 58.28 -14.86 -1.92
C LYS A 121 57.61 -15.21 -0.60
N GLU A 122 58.37 -15.46 0.46
CA GLU A 122 57.84 -15.73 1.81
C GLU A 122 57.13 -14.50 2.37
N GLU A 123 57.67 -13.30 2.19
CA GLU A 123 57.01 -12.05 2.57
C GLU A 123 55.71 -11.83 1.79
N ALA A 124 55.73 -12.03 0.47
CA ALA A 124 54.52 -11.94 -0.35
C ALA A 124 53.46 -12.97 0.05
N LEU A 125 53.88 -14.18 0.44
CA LEU A 125 52.98 -15.23 0.94
C LEU A 125 52.34 -14.80 2.26
N LYS A 126 53.12 -14.24 3.19
CA LYS A 126 52.61 -13.71 4.46
C LYS A 126 51.61 -12.56 4.25
N SER A 127 51.85 -11.68 3.27
CA SER A 127 50.87 -10.65 2.88
C SER A 127 49.59 -11.24 2.30
N ALA A 128 49.69 -12.28 1.48
CA ALA A 128 48.53 -12.97 0.90
C ALA A 128 47.68 -13.70 1.96
N GLU A 129 48.33 -14.31 2.96
CA GLU A 129 47.63 -14.92 4.11
C GLU A 129 46.88 -13.88 4.93
N SER A 130 47.52 -12.74 5.24
CA SER A 130 46.85 -11.64 5.95
C SER A 130 45.65 -11.10 5.17
N LEU A 131 45.77 -10.94 3.86
CA LEU A 131 44.66 -10.52 3.00
C LEU A 131 43.53 -11.56 3.00
N THR A 132 43.86 -12.85 2.98
CA THR A 132 42.87 -13.93 3.04
C THR A 132 42.07 -13.89 4.35
N ASN A 133 42.75 -13.64 5.48
CA ASN A 133 42.08 -13.47 6.76
C ASN A 133 41.13 -12.26 6.76
N GLN A 134 41.57 -11.13 6.21
CA GLN A 134 40.73 -9.94 6.06
C GLN A 134 39.51 -10.20 5.16
N VAL A 135 39.68 -10.94 4.06
CA VAL A 135 38.57 -11.35 3.18
C VAL A 135 37.57 -12.24 3.94
N ASN A 136 38.05 -13.15 4.77
CA ASN A 136 37.18 -14.01 5.57
C ASN A 136 36.38 -13.21 6.61
N GLU A 137 37.02 -12.26 7.30
CA GLU A 137 36.35 -11.36 8.25
C GLU A 137 35.28 -10.50 7.57
N THR A 138 35.62 -9.90 6.43
CA THR A 138 34.65 -9.10 5.65
C THR A 138 33.51 -9.96 5.12
N TYR A 139 33.78 -11.20 4.69
CA TYR A 139 32.75 -12.14 4.25
C TYR A 139 31.78 -12.51 5.39
N ALA A 140 32.30 -12.74 6.61
CA ALA A 140 31.48 -12.97 7.79
C ALA A 140 30.56 -11.78 8.09
N SER A 141 31.11 -10.57 8.09
CA SER A 141 30.34 -9.32 8.30
C SER A 141 29.26 -9.11 7.23
N VAL A 142 29.55 -9.40 5.95
CA VAL A 142 28.55 -9.35 4.87
C VAL A 142 27.43 -10.37 5.11
N GLY A 143 27.75 -11.55 5.64
CA GLY A 143 26.76 -12.55 6.04
C GLY A 143 25.81 -12.05 7.15
N ASP A 144 26.36 -11.37 8.16
CA ASP A 144 25.56 -10.75 9.24
C ASP A 144 24.64 -9.65 8.70
N LEU A 145 25.17 -8.76 7.86
CA LEU A 145 24.38 -7.68 7.25
C LEU A 145 23.24 -8.25 6.38
N ARG A 146 23.50 -9.33 5.63
CA ARG A 146 22.45 -10.02 4.86
C ARG A 146 21.33 -10.56 5.76
N ARG A 147 21.67 -11.17 6.91
CA ARG A 147 20.67 -11.64 7.87
C ARG A 147 19.83 -10.49 8.41
N GLN A 148 20.46 -9.37 8.79
CA GLN A 148 19.74 -8.19 9.28
C GLN A 148 18.80 -7.58 8.24
N VAL A 149 19.20 -7.55 6.97
CA VAL A 149 18.32 -7.09 5.87
C VAL A 149 17.08 -7.97 5.78
N VAL A 150 17.24 -9.29 5.80
CA VAL A 150 16.11 -10.23 5.73
C VAL A 150 15.17 -10.06 6.93
N GLU A 151 15.70 -9.90 8.14
CA GLU A 151 14.90 -9.67 9.35
C GLU A 151 14.13 -8.36 9.29
N LYS A 152 14.78 -7.26 8.87
CA LYS A 152 14.12 -5.96 8.72
C LYS A 152 13.06 -5.98 7.62
N ASP A 153 13.30 -6.67 6.52
CA ASP A 153 12.29 -6.86 5.46
C ASP A 153 11.08 -7.65 5.98
N ALA A 154 11.30 -8.67 6.81
CA ALA A 154 10.22 -9.42 7.44
C ALA A 154 9.41 -8.53 8.41
N LEU A 155 10.09 -7.68 9.19
CA LEU A 155 9.44 -6.71 10.07
C LEU A 155 8.60 -5.71 9.27
N ILE A 156 9.14 -5.13 8.20
CA ILE A 156 8.42 -4.20 7.31
C ILE A 156 7.17 -4.86 6.72
N LYS A 157 7.27 -6.12 6.27
CA LYS A 157 6.13 -6.87 5.74
C LYS A 157 5.05 -7.08 6.82
N SER A 158 5.45 -7.44 8.03
CA SER A 158 4.53 -7.64 9.16
C SER A 158 3.82 -6.34 9.56
N THR A 159 4.54 -5.23 9.71
CA THR A 159 3.96 -3.93 10.07
C THR A 159 3.01 -3.41 8.99
N ASN A 160 3.37 -3.57 7.71
CA ASN A 160 2.50 -3.21 6.59
C ASN A 160 1.20 -4.03 6.59
N ALA A 161 1.27 -5.34 6.88
CA ALA A 161 0.08 -6.17 7.01
C ALA A 161 -0.82 -5.72 8.17
N GLN A 162 -0.23 -5.35 9.31
CA GLN A 162 -0.98 -4.80 10.44
C GLN A 162 -1.65 -3.47 10.09
N LEU A 163 -0.95 -2.57 9.39
CA LEU A 163 -1.49 -1.28 8.94
C LEU A 163 -2.68 -1.47 7.98
N TYR A 164 -2.57 -2.41 7.04
CA TYR A 164 -3.65 -2.72 6.11
C TYR A 164 -4.89 -3.25 6.84
N ASN A 165 -4.69 -4.18 7.78
CA ASN A 165 -5.79 -4.69 8.63
C ASN A 165 -6.45 -3.58 9.46
N ALA A 166 -5.67 -2.65 10.02
CA ALA A 166 -6.19 -1.52 10.76
C ALA A 166 -7.00 -0.57 9.86
N LYS A 167 -6.53 -0.34 8.62
CA LYS A 167 -7.23 0.47 7.61
C LYS A 167 -8.58 -0.12 7.23
N ILE A 168 -8.66 -1.44 7.04
CA ILE A 168 -9.93 -2.14 6.79
C ILE A 168 -10.89 -1.93 7.97
N LYS A 169 -10.43 -2.21 9.20
CA LYS A 169 -11.25 -2.02 10.40
C LYS A 169 -11.75 -0.59 10.55
N LEU A 170 -10.92 0.40 10.21
CA LEU A 170 -11.31 1.81 10.25
C LEU A 170 -12.41 2.11 9.23
N ALA A 171 -12.31 1.59 8.01
CA ALA A 171 -13.35 1.73 6.99
C ALA A 171 -14.68 1.06 7.45
N ASP A 172 -14.62 -0.14 8.04
CA ASP A 172 -15.81 -0.81 8.58
C ASP A 172 -16.47 0.01 9.69
N LYS A 173 -15.68 0.62 10.57
CA LYS A 173 -16.18 1.50 11.64
C LYS A 173 -16.77 2.78 11.08
N GLN A 174 -16.18 3.34 10.03
CA GLN A 174 -16.71 4.53 9.34
C GLN A 174 -18.08 4.23 8.72
N ALA A 175 -18.22 3.11 8.00
CA ALA A 175 -19.49 2.70 7.42
C ALA A 175 -20.57 2.46 8.49
N ALA A 176 -20.21 1.85 9.64
CA ALA A 176 -21.13 1.65 10.75
C ALA A 176 -21.58 2.98 11.38
N LEU A 177 -20.68 3.96 11.51
CA LEU A 177 -21.01 5.30 12.02
C LEU A 177 -21.97 6.04 11.10
N GLU A 178 -21.71 6.06 9.80
CA GLU A 178 -22.58 6.71 8.81
C GLU A 178 -23.99 6.11 8.81
N LYS A 179 -24.10 4.78 8.95
CA LYS A 179 -25.38 4.09 9.10
C LYS A 179 -26.14 4.55 10.34
N ILE A 180 -25.49 4.56 11.51
CA ILE A 180 -26.12 4.99 12.77
C ILE A 180 -26.52 6.47 12.70
N GLU A 181 -25.68 7.32 12.10
CA GLU A 181 -25.99 8.74 11.93
C GLU A 181 -27.22 8.94 11.04
N TRP A 182 -27.33 8.19 9.95
CA TRP A 182 -28.51 8.21 9.09
C TRP A 182 -29.76 7.73 9.83
N GLU A 183 -29.67 6.61 10.57
CA GLU A 183 -30.77 6.10 11.40
C GLU A 183 -31.21 7.12 12.46
N ALA A 184 -30.26 7.80 13.12
CA ALA A 184 -30.54 8.85 14.09
C ALA A 184 -31.23 10.06 13.45
N LYS A 185 -30.79 10.50 12.26
CA LYS A 185 -31.44 11.59 11.50
C LYS A 185 -32.88 11.23 11.12
N MET A 186 -33.10 10.02 10.61
CA MET A 186 -34.44 9.55 10.23
C MET A 186 -35.36 9.38 11.43
N SER A 187 -34.84 8.84 12.53
CA SER A 187 -35.56 8.73 13.80
C SER A 187 -35.95 10.10 14.36
N LYS A 188 -35.01 11.06 14.38
CA LYS A 188 -35.26 12.44 14.82
C LYS A 188 -36.39 13.08 14.02
N LYS A 189 -36.38 12.96 12.69
CA LYS A 189 -37.46 13.47 11.83
C LYS A 189 -38.83 12.88 12.18
N LYS A 190 -38.88 11.56 12.43
CA LYS A 190 -40.13 10.89 12.82
C LYS A 190 -40.63 11.35 14.18
N VAL A 191 -39.73 11.63 15.13
CA VAL A 191 -40.09 12.20 16.43
C VAL A 191 -40.67 13.61 16.28
N GLU A 192 -40.07 14.46 15.45
CA GLU A 192 -40.58 15.81 15.17
C GLU A 192 -41.99 15.79 14.54
N GLU A 193 -42.26 14.85 13.64
CA GLU A 193 -43.59 14.63 13.03
C GLU A 193 -44.63 14.23 14.09
N LEU A 194 -44.32 13.20 14.89
CA LEU A 194 -45.20 12.73 15.96
C LEU A 194 -45.44 13.80 17.05
N GLU A 195 -44.45 14.65 17.35
CA GLU A 195 -44.63 15.77 18.27
C GLU A 195 -45.61 16.81 17.70
N GLY A 196 -45.54 17.08 16.40
CA GLY A 196 -46.49 17.94 15.70
C GLY A 196 -47.93 17.41 15.79
N ASP A 197 -48.11 16.12 15.53
CA ASP A 197 -49.40 15.44 15.62
C ASP A 197 -49.95 15.46 17.04
N ALA A 198 -49.11 15.20 18.04
CA ALA A 198 -49.51 15.27 19.45
C ALA A 198 -50.01 16.66 19.84
N LYS A 199 -49.32 17.74 19.42
CA LYS A 199 -49.76 19.13 19.65
C LYS A 199 -51.06 19.47 18.91
N SER A 200 -51.26 18.92 17.72
CA SER A 200 -52.50 19.08 16.96
C SER A 200 -53.67 18.43 17.71
N ASN A 201 -53.49 17.18 18.12
CA ASN A 201 -54.49 16.42 18.85
C ASN A 201 -54.81 17.07 20.21
N ASP A 202 -53.81 17.59 20.93
CA ASP A 202 -54.03 18.30 22.20
C ASP A 202 -54.92 19.54 22.03
N ARG A 203 -54.74 20.30 20.94
CA ARG A 203 -55.63 21.42 20.59
C ARG A 203 -57.05 20.95 20.29
N GLN A 204 -57.19 19.85 19.54
CA GLN A 204 -58.51 19.27 19.21
C GLN A 204 -59.22 18.77 20.47
N ILE A 205 -58.51 18.06 21.36
CA ILE A 205 -59.01 17.58 22.65
C ILE A 205 -59.44 18.77 23.51
N THR A 206 -58.62 19.82 23.60
CA THR A 206 -58.96 21.04 24.34
C THR A 206 -60.22 21.69 23.78
N ALA A 207 -60.33 21.84 22.46
CA ALA A 207 -61.53 22.39 21.82
C ALA A 207 -62.78 21.55 22.16
N MET A 208 -62.69 20.23 22.05
CA MET A 208 -63.77 19.31 22.40
C MET A 208 -64.14 19.40 23.89
N MET A 209 -63.16 19.47 24.78
CA MET A 209 -63.36 19.61 26.22
C MET A 209 -64.11 20.91 26.54
N THR A 210 -63.74 22.03 25.89
CA THR A 210 -64.45 23.30 26.08
C THR A 210 -65.90 23.24 25.61
N LEU A 211 -66.19 22.49 24.55
CA LEU A 211 -67.57 22.26 24.10
C LEU A 211 -68.35 21.44 25.13
N PHE A 212 -67.75 20.37 25.67
CA PHE A 212 -68.40 19.59 26.73
C PHE A 212 -68.66 20.42 27.98
N GLU A 213 -67.71 21.24 28.40
CA GLU A 213 -67.86 22.16 29.53
C GLU A 213 -68.98 23.19 29.27
N ALA A 214 -69.06 23.73 28.06
CA ALA A 214 -70.13 24.67 27.68
C ALA A 214 -71.53 24.02 27.64
N ILE A 215 -71.61 22.71 27.39
CA ILE A 215 -72.88 21.96 27.44
C ILE A 215 -73.22 21.57 28.88
N ALA A 216 -72.24 21.08 29.66
CA ALA A 216 -72.43 20.69 31.06
C ALA A 216 -72.89 21.87 31.93
N ASN A 217 -72.43 23.09 31.63
CA ASN A 217 -72.84 24.30 32.35
C ASN A 217 -74.19 24.89 31.90
N LYS A 218 -74.90 24.27 30.94
CA LYS A 218 -76.21 24.72 30.45
C LYS A 218 -77.42 24.10 31.16
N ASP A 219 -77.23 23.38 32.27
CA ASP A 219 -78.32 22.83 33.11
C ASP A 219 -79.11 23.89 33.93
N SER A 220 -79.17 25.13 33.46
CA SER A 220 -80.13 26.11 33.97
C SER A 220 -80.70 26.96 32.84
N TYR A 221 -81.69 26.40 32.14
CA TYR A 221 -82.68 27.18 31.40
C TYR A 221 -84.08 26.74 31.81
N PRO A 222 -85.02 27.68 32.02
CA PRO A 222 -86.40 27.35 32.38
C PRO A 222 -87.02 26.56 31.23
N TYR A 223 -87.70 25.48 31.61
CA TYR A 223 -88.59 24.67 30.79
C TYR A 223 -89.31 25.53 29.74
N LEU A 224 -88.95 25.32 28.47
CA LEU A 224 -89.62 25.90 27.32
C LEU A 224 -90.32 24.77 26.56
N ASP A 225 -91.56 25.10 26.25
CA ASP A 225 -92.67 24.27 25.82
C ASP A 225 -92.40 23.51 24.51
N ASP A 226 -93.17 22.44 24.37
CA ASP A 226 -93.34 21.54 23.23
C ASP A 226 -93.11 22.18 21.84
N VAL A 227 -92.04 21.78 21.14
CA VAL A 227 -91.92 21.96 19.68
C VAL A 227 -91.53 20.64 19.03
N SER A 228 -92.54 20.04 18.41
CA SER A 228 -92.51 18.87 17.54
C SER A 228 -91.39 18.97 16.49
N PHE A 229 -90.46 18.01 16.52
CA PHE A 229 -89.47 17.81 15.47
C PHE A 229 -90.12 17.03 14.31
N GLU A 230 -90.29 17.71 13.18
CA GLU A 230 -90.68 17.08 11.92
C GLU A 230 -89.47 16.29 11.34
N PRO A 231 -89.62 14.99 11.01
CA PRO A 231 -88.53 14.21 10.45
C PRO A 231 -88.19 14.66 9.03
N PRO A 232 -86.90 14.70 8.64
CA PRO A 232 -86.51 15.02 7.27
C PRO A 232 -87.01 13.93 6.29
N PRO A 233 -87.33 14.32 5.04
CA PRO A 233 -87.86 13.38 4.06
C PRO A 233 -86.80 12.31 3.69
N PRO A 234 -87.23 11.06 3.42
CA PRO A 234 -86.33 10.00 2.99
C PRO A 234 -85.67 10.38 1.67
N LEU A 235 -84.34 10.26 1.59
CA LEU A 235 -83.63 10.34 0.32
C LEU A 235 -83.99 9.11 -0.52
N ASP A 236 -84.56 9.37 -1.69
CA ASP A 236 -84.87 8.36 -2.70
C ASP A 236 -83.62 7.53 -3.07
N ASP A 237 -83.89 6.25 -3.26
CA ASP A 237 -83.04 5.19 -3.81
C ASP A 237 -82.43 5.61 -5.17
N ILE A 238 -81.29 6.30 -5.12
CA ILE A 238 -80.43 6.52 -6.29
C ILE A 238 -79.71 5.19 -6.56
N GLY A 239 -80.18 4.51 -7.61
CA GLY A 239 -79.94 3.12 -7.96
C GLY A 239 -78.62 2.51 -7.48
N GLU A 240 -78.76 1.49 -6.64
CA GLU A 240 -77.72 0.60 -6.08
C GLU A 240 -76.68 0.10 -7.13
N ILE A 241 -77.02 0.06 -8.42
CA ILE A 241 -76.10 -0.32 -9.51
C ILE A 241 -75.03 0.75 -9.79
N ASP A 242 -75.35 2.04 -9.65
CA ASP A 242 -74.44 3.13 -10.04
C ASP A 242 -73.40 3.40 -8.94
N THR A 243 -73.80 3.24 -7.68
CA THR A 243 -72.91 3.31 -6.51
C THR A 243 -71.88 2.18 -6.51
N VAL A 244 -72.28 0.96 -6.87
CA VAL A 244 -71.37 -0.19 -6.97
C VAL A 244 -70.33 0.00 -8.08
N LYS A 245 -70.73 0.52 -9.25
CA LYS A 245 -69.81 0.79 -10.36
C LYS A 245 -68.82 1.92 -10.06
N MET A 246 -69.29 2.95 -9.34
CA MET A 246 -68.43 4.04 -8.88
C MET A 246 -67.38 3.54 -7.88
N GLU A 247 -67.77 2.66 -6.95
CA GLU A 247 -66.84 2.08 -5.98
C GLU A 247 -65.83 1.13 -6.65
N GLU A 248 -66.25 0.32 -7.61
CA GLU A 248 -65.34 -0.52 -8.42
C GLU A 248 -64.30 0.33 -9.18
N ALA A 249 -64.73 1.44 -9.78
CA ALA A 249 -63.81 2.37 -10.45
C ALA A 249 -62.82 3.03 -9.46
N ARG A 250 -63.25 3.27 -8.22
CA ARG A 250 -62.41 3.80 -7.15
C ARG A 250 -61.35 2.78 -6.71
N GLU A 251 -61.73 1.52 -6.52
CA GLU A 251 -60.80 0.44 -6.19
C GLU A 251 -59.77 0.20 -7.29
N ALA A 252 -60.19 0.21 -8.56
CA ALA A 252 -59.30 0.06 -9.71
C ALA A 252 -58.24 1.18 -9.78
N TYR A 253 -58.64 2.43 -9.51
CA TYR A 253 -57.71 3.56 -9.43
C TYR A 253 -56.70 3.40 -8.29
N LEU A 254 -57.15 2.98 -7.10
CA LEU A 254 -56.26 2.76 -5.95
C LEU A 254 -55.24 1.64 -6.22
N SER A 255 -55.68 0.55 -6.86
CA SER A 255 -54.79 -0.55 -7.27
C SER A 255 -53.76 -0.10 -8.32
N ALA A 256 -54.19 0.66 -9.34
CA ALA A 256 -53.31 1.21 -10.36
C ALA A 256 -52.26 2.18 -9.78
N VAL A 257 -52.66 3.03 -8.83
CA VAL A 257 -51.75 3.94 -8.12
C VAL A 257 -50.76 3.17 -7.24
N ALA A 258 -51.18 2.09 -6.59
CA ALA A 258 -50.29 1.23 -5.83
C ALA A 258 -49.24 0.56 -6.74
N ALA A 259 -49.68 0.01 -7.89
CA ALA A 259 -48.78 -0.59 -8.88
C ALA A 259 -47.78 0.44 -9.46
N ALA A 260 -48.23 1.64 -9.79
CA ALA A 260 -47.35 2.72 -10.26
C ALA A 260 -46.34 3.21 -9.20
N LYS A 261 -46.68 3.02 -7.91
CA LYS A 261 -45.80 3.37 -6.79
C LYS A 261 -44.76 2.27 -6.50
N GLU A 262 -45.08 1.01 -6.81
CA GLU A 262 -44.15 -0.11 -6.74
C GLU A 262 -43.18 -0.10 -7.93
N ASP A 263 -43.72 0.08 -9.14
CA ASP A 263 -42.96 0.14 -10.40
C ASP A 263 -43.35 1.39 -11.23
N PRO A 264 -42.59 2.50 -11.16
CA PRO A 264 -42.89 3.75 -11.86
C PRO A 264 -42.47 3.71 -13.33
N SER A 265 -43.10 2.84 -14.11
CA SER A 265 -42.95 2.76 -15.56
C SER A 265 -43.97 3.65 -16.28
N ASP A 266 -43.69 4.02 -17.53
CA ASP A 266 -44.63 4.81 -18.34
C ASP A 266 -45.97 4.08 -18.55
N GLU A 267 -45.96 2.74 -18.59
CA GLU A 267 -47.16 1.91 -18.72
C GLU A 267 -48.02 1.92 -17.45
N SER A 268 -47.41 1.82 -16.26
CA SER A 268 -48.14 1.84 -14.99
C SER A 268 -48.69 3.23 -14.66
N LEU A 269 -47.97 4.30 -15.03
CA LEU A 269 -48.46 5.68 -14.95
C LEU A 269 -49.61 5.94 -15.92
N ALA A 270 -49.54 5.41 -17.15
CA ALA A 270 -50.64 5.50 -18.11
C ALA A 270 -51.90 4.79 -17.61
N PHE A 271 -51.76 3.59 -17.03
CA PHE A 271 -52.89 2.84 -16.45
C PHE A 271 -53.53 3.57 -15.26
N ALA A 272 -52.72 4.17 -14.39
CA ALA A 272 -53.23 5.00 -13.29
C ALA A 272 -53.97 6.26 -13.79
N ALA A 273 -53.48 6.88 -14.86
CA ALA A 273 -54.14 8.02 -15.50
C ALA A 273 -55.49 7.62 -16.13
N GLU A 274 -55.56 6.47 -16.80
CA GLU A 274 -56.79 5.95 -17.39
C GLU A 274 -57.84 5.60 -16.33
N ALA A 275 -57.43 4.90 -15.27
CA ALA A 275 -58.32 4.58 -14.14
C ALA A 275 -58.86 5.85 -13.47
N ARG A 276 -58.06 6.92 -13.40
CA ARG A 276 -58.51 8.23 -12.91
C ARG A 276 -59.58 8.85 -13.80
N LEU A 277 -59.40 8.81 -15.12
CA LEU A 277 -60.39 9.32 -16.08
C LEU A 277 -61.71 8.56 -15.98
N ARG A 278 -61.65 7.23 -15.80
CA ARG A 278 -62.83 6.38 -15.59
C ARG A 278 -63.56 6.72 -14.27
N LEU A 279 -62.85 7.04 -13.20
CA LEU A 279 -63.48 7.49 -11.97
C LEU A 279 -64.14 8.87 -12.13
N GLN A 280 -63.50 9.76 -12.89
CA GLN A 280 -64.03 11.10 -13.15
C GLN A 280 -65.33 11.06 -13.97
N SER A 281 -65.57 10.06 -14.82
CA SER A 281 -66.81 9.95 -15.60
C SER A 281 -68.07 9.66 -14.78
N PHE A 282 -67.95 9.33 -13.49
CA PHE A 282 -69.10 9.17 -12.60
C PHE A 282 -69.39 10.43 -11.77
N ILE A 283 -68.51 11.44 -11.84
CA ILE A 283 -68.57 12.67 -11.04
C ILE A 283 -68.93 13.89 -11.91
N LEU A 284 -68.64 13.82 -13.22
CA LEU A 284 -68.93 14.82 -14.26
C LEU A 284 -70.14 14.41 -15.09
#